data_AF-A0A1E7HR88-F1
#
_entry.id   AF-A0A1E7HR88-F1
#
_cell.length_a   1.000
_cell.length_b   1.000
_cell.length_c   1.000
_cell.angle_alpha   90.00
_cell.angle_beta   90.00
_cell.angle_gamma   90.00
#
_symmetry.space_group_name_H-M   'P 1'
#
loop_
_entity.id
_entity.type
_entity.pdbx_description
1 polymer ?
#
loop_
_entity_poly.entity_id
_entity_poly.type
_entity_poly.pdbx_seq_one_letter_code
_entity_poly.pdbx_strand_id
1 'polypeptide(L)'
;MKATKIFAVVMVLASMCLAESNRVQVTVAEVADGTHAVLNATYFLLIKNHILARGDRQTYCNRYNHNPHFQFREFDIYLNPDIGQQNINCDSKLSDFNEMVIRTKDSDYYNLTLGGEQNPGLVIRQYYRHVSPDTITKEVEKFFKNALKEIESKKDGQSKG
;
A
#
# COMPACT_ATOMS: atom_id res chain seq x y z
N MET A 1 -1.83 -41.83 69.28
CA MET A 1 -2.08 -40.50 68.67
C MET A 1 -1.03 -40.24 67.60
N LYS A 2 -1.43 -40.22 66.31
CA LYS A 2 -0.55 -39.84 65.19
C LYS A 2 -0.96 -38.44 64.73
N ALA A 3 -0.02 -37.50 64.75
CA ALA A 3 -0.22 -36.14 64.28
C ALA A 3 0.05 -36.07 62.77
N THR A 4 -1.00 -35.87 61.98
CA THR A 4 -0.92 -35.64 60.54
C THR A 4 -0.46 -34.20 60.29
N LYS A 5 0.73 -34.02 59.71
CA LYS A 5 1.20 -32.69 59.26
C LYS A 5 0.61 -32.41 57.87
N ILE A 6 -0.23 -31.39 57.77
CA ILE A 6 -0.79 -30.88 56.52
C ILE A 6 0.22 -29.89 55.94
N PHE A 7 0.76 -30.18 54.75
CA PHE A 7 1.56 -29.23 53.97
C PHE A 7 0.61 -28.31 53.19
N ALA A 8 0.63 -27.02 53.49
CA ALA A 8 -0.06 -26.01 52.68
C ALA A 8 0.80 -25.69 51.45
N VAL A 9 0.32 -26.04 50.26
CA VAL A 9 0.92 -25.61 48.99
C VAL A 9 0.39 -24.21 48.68
N VAL A 10 1.24 -23.20 48.85
CA VAL A 10 0.93 -21.83 48.44
C VAL A 10 1.18 -21.75 46.93
N MET A 11 0.11 -21.81 46.15
CA MET A 11 0.17 -21.61 44.70
C MET A 11 0.20 -20.09 44.43
N VAL A 12 1.39 -19.55 44.19
CA VAL A 12 1.55 -18.15 43.76
C VAL A 12 1.12 -18.04 42.31
N LEU A 13 -0.11 -17.56 42.09
CA LEU A 13 -0.58 -17.13 40.77
C LEU A 13 0.15 -15.84 40.40
N ALA A 14 1.27 -15.98 39.69
CA ALA A 14 1.87 -14.86 38.97
C ALA A 14 0.89 -14.44 37.87
N SER A 15 0.16 -13.34 38.11
CA SER A 15 -0.61 -12.65 37.08
C SER A 15 0.36 -12.14 36.02
N MET A 16 0.56 -12.93 34.97
CA MET A 16 1.14 -12.44 33.74
C MET A 16 0.09 -11.55 33.08
N CYS A 17 0.14 -10.25 33.38
CA CYS A 17 -0.38 -9.24 32.46
C CYS A 17 0.43 -9.37 31.16
N LEU A 18 -0.07 -10.16 30.20
CA LEU A 18 0.35 -10.10 28.82
C LEU A 18 -0.11 -8.74 28.29
N ALA A 19 0.79 -7.75 28.34
CA ALA A 19 0.62 -6.55 27.56
C ALA A 19 0.73 -6.96 26.09
N GLU A 20 -0.41 -7.13 25.42
CA GLU A 20 -0.46 -7.25 23.96
C GLU A 20 0.18 -5.98 23.38
N SER A 21 1.37 -6.14 22.82
CA SER A 21 2.03 -5.08 22.06
C SER A 21 1.13 -4.77 20.85
N ASN A 22 0.53 -3.58 20.83
CA ASN A 22 -0.16 -3.00 19.67
C ASN A 22 0.81 -2.79 18.50
N ARG A 23 1.38 -3.87 17.95
CA ARG A 23 2.19 -3.82 16.74
C ARG A 23 1.25 -3.57 15.58
N VAL A 24 1.56 -2.56 14.77
CA VAL A 24 0.85 -2.31 13.50
C VAL A 24 0.97 -3.58 12.66
N GLN A 25 -0.18 -4.17 12.33
CA GLN A 25 -0.23 -5.32 11.45
C GLN A 25 -0.06 -4.87 10.00
N VAL A 26 0.76 -5.61 9.25
CA VAL A 26 1.07 -5.34 7.85
C VAL A 26 0.90 -6.63 7.08
N THR A 27 -0.03 -6.65 6.13
CA THR A 27 -0.09 -7.71 5.12
C THR A 27 0.82 -7.31 3.97
N VAL A 28 1.69 -8.24 3.55
CA VAL A 28 2.62 -8.06 2.43
C VAL A 28 2.34 -9.13 1.39
N ALA A 29 2.22 -8.72 0.13
CA ALA A 29 2.18 -9.61 -1.03
C ALA A 29 3.29 -9.23 -2.00
N GLU A 30 4.04 -10.22 -2.44
CA GLU A 30 5.07 -10.05 -3.48
C GLU A 30 4.52 -10.61 -4.79
N VAL A 31 4.56 -9.78 -5.83
CA VAL A 31 4.10 -10.12 -7.17
C VAL A 31 5.31 -10.14 -8.09
N ALA A 32 5.72 -11.35 -8.48
CA ALA A 32 6.77 -11.54 -9.46
C ALA A 32 6.29 -11.09 -10.85
N ASP A 33 7.19 -10.50 -11.63
CA ASP A 33 6.85 -10.02 -12.96
C ASP A 33 6.33 -11.15 -13.86
N GLY A 34 5.29 -10.85 -14.65
CA GLY A 34 4.64 -11.81 -15.55
C GLY A 34 3.69 -12.83 -14.90
N THR A 35 3.52 -12.85 -13.57
CA THR A 35 2.58 -13.78 -12.90
C THR A 35 1.13 -13.29 -12.89
N HIS A 36 0.92 -11.98 -13.05
CA HIS A 36 -0.39 -11.34 -13.13
C HIS A 36 -0.50 -10.50 -14.39
N ALA A 37 -1.68 -10.53 -15.02
CA ALA A 37 -1.90 -9.85 -16.30
C ALA A 37 -1.69 -8.33 -16.24
N VAL A 38 -2.03 -7.69 -15.11
CA VAL A 38 -1.93 -6.23 -14.95
C VAL A 38 -1.01 -5.76 -13.83
N LEU A 39 -0.61 -6.63 -12.90
CA LEU A 39 0.27 -6.25 -11.78
C LEU A 39 1.73 -6.50 -12.17
N ASN A 40 2.26 -5.61 -12.99
CA ASN A 40 3.64 -5.65 -13.46
C ASN A 40 4.21 -4.23 -13.64
N ALA A 41 5.52 -4.15 -13.86
CA ALA A 41 6.23 -2.89 -14.05
C ALA A 41 5.64 -2.04 -15.19
N THR A 42 5.25 -2.66 -16.30
CA THR A 42 4.72 -1.96 -17.47
C THR A 42 3.47 -1.14 -17.12
N TYR A 43 2.49 -1.77 -16.46
CA TYR A 43 1.24 -1.07 -16.11
C TYR A 43 1.40 -0.14 -14.92
N PHE A 44 2.28 -0.44 -13.97
CA PHE A 44 2.67 0.51 -12.93
C PHE A 44 3.19 1.80 -13.55
N LEU A 45 4.16 1.70 -14.47
CA LEU A 45 4.74 2.86 -15.16
C LEU A 45 3.71 3.60 -16.03
N LEU A 46 2.78 2.89 -16.67
CA LEU A 46 1.70 3.51 -17.42
C LEU A 46 0.81 4.39 -16.53
N ILE A 47 0.36 3.85 -15.39
CA ILE A 47 -0.45 4.60 -14.41
C ILE A 47 0.35 5.78 -13.84
N LYS A 48 1.59 5.55 -13.41
CA LYS A 48 2.49 6.59 -12.92
C LYS A 48 2.62 7.74 -13.90
N ASN A 49 2.94 7.45 -15.16
CA ASN A 49 3.13 8.46 -16.19
C ASN A 49 1.82 9.20 -16.51
N HIS A 50 0.67 8.52 -16.43
CA HIS A 50 -0.62 9.18 -16.56
C HIS A 50 -0.84 10.22 -15.45
N ILE A 51 -0.57 9.86 -14.19
CA ILE A 51 -0.70 10.75 -13.03
C ILE A 51 0.24 11.95 -13.18
N LEU A 52 1.51 11.72 -13.54
CA LEU A 52 2.47 12.81 -13.74
C LEU A 52 2.08 13.77 -14.87
N ALA A 53 1.41 13.27 -15.92
CA ALA A 53 1.02 14.08 -17.07
C ALA A 53 -0.36 14.77 -16.94
N ARG A 54 -1.29 14.18 -16.19
CA ARG A 54 -2.71 14.60 -16.16
C ARG A 54 -3.26 14.84 -14.75
N GLY A 55 -2.51 14.46 -13.73
CA GLY A 55 -2.88 14.61 -12.34
C GLY A 55 -2.73 16.03 -11.83
N ASP A 56 -3.23 16.22 -10.62
CA ASP A 56 -3.04 17.43 -9.83
C ASP A 56 -2.07 17.14 -8.66
N ARG A 57 -2.01 18.08 -7.70
CA ARG A 57 -1.17 17.96 -6.51
C ARG A 57 -2.05 17.95 -5.28
N GLN A 58 -1.93 16.92 -4.45
CA GLN A 58 -2.71 16.80 -3.21
C GLN A 58 -1.87 16.18 -2.08
N THR A 59 -2.11 16.63 -0.86
CA THR A 59 -1.54 16.04 0.36
C THR A 59 -2.54 15.07 0.98
N TYR A 60 -2.12 13.83 1.24
CA TYR A 60 -2.97 12.80 1.85
C TYR A 60 -2.47 12.29 3.21
N CYS A 61 -1.21 12.57 3.57
CA CYS A 61 -0.64 12.15 4.85
C CYS A 61 0.26 13.24 5.43
N ASN A 62 0.66 13.10 6.69
CA ASN A 62 1.51 14.08 7.38
C ASN A 62 3.01 13.93 7.04
N ARG A 63 3.38 12.92 6.23
CA ARG A 63 4.79 12.65 5.91
C ARG A 63 5.27 13.42 4.68
N TYR A 64 4.39 13.60 3.70
CA TYR A 64 4.68 14.20 2.40
C TYR A 64 3.60 15.23 2.05
N ASN A 65 3.97 16.27 1.31
CA ASN A 65 3.10 17.31 0.82
C ASN A 65 3.10 17.36 -0.70
N HIS A 66 1.99 17.83 -1.28
CA HIS A 66 1.86 18.07 -2.73
C HIS A 66 2.24 16.86 -3.60
N ASN A 67 1.82 15.66 -3.19
CA ASN A 67 2.02 14.45 -3.96
C ASN A 67 1.36 14.59 -5.35
N PRO A 68 2.00 14.12 -6.43
CA PRO A 68 1.28 13.87 -7.68
C PRO A 68 0.10 12.95 -7.39
N HIS A 69 -1.07 13.34 -7.86
CA HIS A 69 -2.33 12.70 -7.53
C HIS A 69 -3.24 12.60 -8.75
N PHE A 70 -4.02 11.53 -8.81
CA PHE A 70 -5.14 11.43 -9.74
C PHE A 70 -6.32 10.72 -9.09
N GLN A 71 -7.49 11.34 -9.21
CA GLN A 71 -8.76 10.76 -8.79
C GLN A 71 -9.35 9.91 -9.93
N PHE A 72 -9.43 8.61 -9.70
CA PHE A 72 -10.24 7.69 -10.50
C PHE A 72 -11.67 7.64 -9.93
N ARG A 73 -12.60 7.03 -10.65
CA ARG A 73 -14.02 7.03 -10.26
C ARG A 73 -14.28 6.45 -8.86
N GLU A 74 -13.49 5.45 -8.47
CA GLU A 74 -13.71 4.65 -7.26
C GLU A 74 -12.63 4.84 -6.18
N PHE A 75 -11.49 5.43 -6.51
CA PHE A 75 -10.33 5.54 -5.63
C PHE A 75 -9.41 6.67 -6.10
N ASP A 76 -8.53 7.11 -5.21
CA ASP A 76 -7.47 8.06 -5.49
C ASP A 76 -6.14 7.31 -5.60
N ILE A 77 -5.23 7.78 -6.47
CA ILE A 77 -3.83 7.33 -6.46
C ILE A 77 -2.90 8.51 -6.18
N TYR A 78 -1.96 8.31 -5.26
CA TYR A 78 -0.89 9.25 -4.92
C TYR A 78 0.48 8.65 -5.25
N LEU A 79 1.43 9.50 -5.63
CA LEU A 79 2.84 9.11 -5.80
C LEU A 79 3.68 9.61 -4.62
N ASN A 80 4.41 8.72 -3.96
CA ASN A 80 5.31 9.04 -2.86
C ASN A 80 6.77 9.17 -3.33
N PRO A 81 7.55 10.08 -2.72
CA PRO A 81 8.94 10.26 -3.10
C PRO A 81 9.84 9.11 -2.62
N ASP A 82 10.80 8.70 -3.45
CA ASP A 82 11.70 7.56 -3.17
C ASP A 82 12.69 7.84 -2.04
N ILE A 83 13.11 9.10 -1.90
CA ILE A 83 14.08 9.55 -0.89
C ILE A 83 13.41 10.06 0.41
N GLY A 84 12.13 9.74 0.59
CA GLY A 84 11.36 10.07 1.78
C GLY A 84 11.32 11.58 2.05
N GLN A 85 11.50 11.98 3.31
CA GLN A 85 11.33 13.38 3.74
C GLN A 85 12.38 14.35 3.17
N GLN A 86 13.47 13.85 2.58
CA GLN A 86 14.40 14.71 1.84
C GLN A 86 13.73 15.36 0.60
N ASN A 87 12.66 14.75 0.10
CA ASN A 87 11.79 15.31 -0.92
C ASN A 87 10.35 15.47 -0.42
N ILE A 88 10.18 16.15 0.73
CA ILE A 88 8.87 16.31 1.39
C ILE A 88 7.80 16.94 0.47
N ASN A 89 8.18 17.78 -0.50
CA ASN A 89 7.26 18.46 -1.41
C ASN A 89 7.01 17.71 -2.73
N CYS A 90 7.52 16.47 -2.85
CA CYS A 90 7.33 15.61 -4.01
C CYS A 90 7.73 16.29 -5.34
N ASP A 91 8.91 16.92 -5.37
CA ASP A 91 9.51 17.43 -6.59
C ASP A 91 9.87 16.26 -7.52
N SER A 92 9.36 16.31 -8.75
CA SER A 92 9.59 15.27 -9.76
C SER A 92 11.00 15.25 -10.31
N LYS A 93 11.81 16.28 -10.06
CA LYS A 93 13.24 16.28 -10.42
C LYS A 93 14.08 15.45 -9.46
N LEU A 94 13.54 15.10 -8.30
CA LEU A 94 14.24 14.43 -7.20
C LEU A 94 13.69 13.02 -6.91
N SER A 95 12.77 12.51 -7.74
CA SER A 95 12.13 11.21 -7.51
C SER A 95 11.69 10.57 -8.81
N ASP A 96 11.89 9.25 -8.89
CA ASP A 96 11.33 8.38 -9.92
C ASP A 96 9.90 7.94 -9.59
N PHE A 97 9.45 8.15 -8.35
CA PHE A 97 8.14 7.80 -7.81
C PHE A 97 7.83 6.30 -7.97
N ASN A 98 8.68 5.44 -7.41
CA ASN A 98 8.51 4.00 -7.41
C ASN A 98 7.57 3.51 -6.31
N GLU A 99 7.02 4.40 -5.48
CA GLU A 99 5.94 4.10 -4.53
C GLU A 99 4.63 4.79 -4.96
N MET A 100 3.60 3.96 -5.20
CA MET A 100 2.22 4.37 -5.43
C MET A 100 1.36 4.03 -4.23
N VAL A 101 0.45 4.93 -3.86
CA VAL A 101 -0.54 4.67 -2.81
C VAL A 101 -1.94 4.76 -3.41
N ILE A 102 -2.70 3.68 -3.29
CA ILE A 102 -4.12 3.65 -3.63
C ILE A 102 -4.91 3.93 -2.36
N ARG A 103 -5.77 4.95 -2.41
CA ARG A 103 -6.71 5.28 -1.33
C ARG A 103 -8.14 5.02 -1.77
N THR A 104 -8.87 4.18 -1.04
CA THR A 104 -10.30 3.95 -1.30
C THR A 104 -11.16 5.07 -0.71
N LYS A 105 -12.44 5.13 -1.08
CA LYS A 105 -13.41 6.05 -0.47
C LYS A 105 -13.59 5.80 1.04
N ASP A 106 -13.39 4.56 1.47
CA ASP A 106 -13.47 4.16 2.88
C ASP A 106 -12.16 4.43 3.64
N SER A 107 -11.21 5.13 3.02
CA SER A 107 -9.89 5.44 3.59
C SER A 107 -9.03 4.22 3.90
N ASP A 108 -9.17 3.14 3.12
CA ASP A 108 -8.17 2.07 3.08
C ASP A 108 -7.00 2.48 2.19
N TYR A 109 -5.79 2.09 2.58
CA TYR A 109 -4.55 2.42 1.89
C TYR A 109 -3.79 1.16 1.47
N TYR A 110 -3.40 1.12 0.19
CA TYR A 110 -2.54 0.09 -0.37
C TYR A 110 -1.28 0.76 -0.91
N ASN A 111 -0.13 0.39 -0.38
CA ASN A 111 1.16 0.88 -0.86
C ASN A 111 1.73 -0.15 -1.83
N LEU A 112 2.07 0.29 -3.03
CA LEU A 112 2.71 -0.51 -4.04
C LEU A 112 4.10 0.06 -4.29
N THR A 113 5.12 -0.78 -4.13
CA THR A 113 6.50 -0.43 -4.45
C THR A 113 6.95 -1.23 -5.66
N LEU A 114 7.42 -0.52 -6.70
CA LEU A 114 8.10 -1.13 -7.84
C LEU A 114 9.55 -1.41 -7.43
N GLY A 115 9.97 -2.67 -7.54
CA GLY A 115 11.36 -3.05 -7.32
C GLY A 115 12.28 -2.55 -8.43
N GLY A 116 13.59 -2.49 -8.14
CA GLY A 116 14.60 -2.01 -9.09
C GLY A 116 14.88 -2.99 -10.23
N GLU A 117 15.80 -2.63 -11.14
CA GLU A 117 16.12 -3.41 -12.35
C GLU A 117 16.46 -4.89 -12.08
N GLN A 118 17.04 -5.19 -10.92
CA GLN A 118 17.42 -6.56 -10.54
C GLN A 118 16.25 -7.40 -9.98
N ASN A 119 15.15 -6.75 -9.60
CA ASN A 119 13.93 -7.41 -9.12
C ASN A 119 12.71 -6.53 -9.47
N PRO A 120 12.21 -6.57 -10.72
CA PRO A 120 11.16 -5.68 -11.20
C PRO A 120 9.76 -6.03 -10.67
N GLY A 121 9.67 -6.89 -9.65
CA GLY A 121 8.41 -7.27 -9.02
C GLY A 121 7.74 -6.10 -8.30
N LEU A 122 6.44 -6.25 -8.06
CA LEU A 122 5.67 -5.31 -7.24
C LEU A 122 5.54 -5.87 -5.83
N VAL A 123 5.78 -5.04 -4.83
CA VAL A 123 5.48 -5.36 -3.44
C VAL A 123 4.26 -4.56 -3.01
N ILE A 124 3.21 -5.26 -2.60
CA ILE A 124 1.97 -4.67 -2.10
C ILE A 124 2.00 -4.75 -0.57
N ARG A 125 1.74 -3.63 0.09
CA ARG A 125 1.60 -3.54 1.54
C ARG A 125 0.26 -2.91 1.89
N GLN A 126 -0.41 -3.50 2.86
CA GLN A 126 -1.59 -2.90 3.46
C GLN A 126 -1.47 -2.95 4.98
N TYR A 127 -1.83 -1.84 5.60
CA TYR A 127 -1.70 -1.63 7.04
C TYR A 127 -3.07 -1.70 7.69
N TYR A 128 -3.11 -2.17 8.94
CA TYR A 128 -4.28 -2.13 9.83
C TYR A 128 -5.47 -3.03 9.47
N ARG A 129 -5.48 -3.79 8.36
CA ARG A 129 -6.47 -4.86 8.14
C ARG A 129 -5.82 -6.24 8.18
N HIS A 130 -6.56 -7.19 8.73
CA HIS A 130 -6.15 -8.59 8.80
C HIS A 130 -6.74 -9.39 7.63
N VAL A 131 -6.08 -9.30 6.48
CA VAL A 131 -6.48 -9.96 5.23
C VAL A 131 -5.33 -10.76 4.64
N SER A 132 -5.63 -11.79 3.85
CA SER A 132 -4.60 -12.61 3.21
C SER A 132 -3.88 -11.86 2.07
N PRO A 133 -2.62 -12.22 1.76
CA PRO A 133 -1.91 -11.72 0.58
C PRO A 133 -2.73 -11.84 -0.71
N ASP A 134 -3.36 -12.99 -0.96
CA ASP A 134 -4.23 -13.20 -2.13
C ASP A 134 -5.40 -12.22 -2.21
N THR A 135 -5.95 -11.83 -1.07
CA THR A 135 -7.06 -10.88 -1.00
C THR A 135 -6.60 -9.50 -1.44
N ILE A 136 -5.50 -9.00 -0.86
CA ILE A 136 -4.99 -7.67 -1.23
C ILE A 136 -4.48 -7.64 -2.68
N THR A 137 -3.89 -8.73 -3.17
CA THR A 137 -3.48 -8.84 -4.57
C THR A 137 -4.68 -8.74 -5.50
N LYS A 138 -5.78 -9.45 -5.22
CA LYS A 138 -7.02 -9.38 -6.03
C LYS A 138 -7.67 -7.99 -6.00
N GLU A 139 -7.70 -7.35 -4.83
CA GLU A 139 -8.22 -5.99 -4.67
C GLU A 139 -7.39 -4.99 -5.49
N VAL A 140 -6.06 -5.04 -5.38
CA VAL A 140 -5.14 -4.18 -6.13
C VAL A 140 -5.19 -4.46 -7.63
N GLU A 141 -5.31 -5.72 -8.04
CA GLU A 141 -5.49 -6.09 -9.45
C GLU A 141 -6.77 -5.46 -10.03
N LYS A 142 -7.85 -5.42 -9.25
CA LYS A 142 -9.09 -4.74 -9.64
C LYS A 142 -8.88 -3.23 -9.80
N PHE A 143 -8.16 -2.58 -8.89
CA PHE A 143 -7.86 -1.16 -9.02
C PHE A 143 -7.03 -0.86 -10.29
N PHE A 144 -6.02 -1.68 -10.58
CA PHE A 144 -5.22 -1.54 -11.81
C PHE A 144 -6.08 -1.70 -13.06
N LYS A 145 -6.91 -2.74 -13.14
CA LYS A 145 -7.84 -2.93 -14.28
C LYS A 145 -8.75 -1.72 -14.49
N ASN A 146 -9.30 -1.17 -13.40
CA ASN A 146 -10.18 -0.01 -13.47
C ASN A 146 -9.41 1.26 -13.91
N ALA A 147 -8.23 1.51 -13.34
CA ALA A 147 -7.38 2.63 -13.72
C ALA A 147 -7.02 2.59 -15.22
N LEU A 148 -6.55 1.42 -15.70
CA LEU A 148 -6.18 1.23 -17.10
C LEU A 148 -7.35 1.47 -18.05
N LYS A 149 -8.52 0.91 -17.74
CA LYS A 149 -9.74 1.12 -18.53
C LYS A 149 -10.15 2.60 -18.58
N GLU A 150 -10.08 3.31 -17.45
CA GLU A 150 -10.37 4.75 -17.41
C GLU A 150 -9.36 5.56 -18.24
N ILE A 151 -8.07 5.24 -18.16
CA ILE A 151 -7.01 5.88 -18.95
C ILE A 151 -7.26 5.67 -20.45
N GLU A 152 -7.58 4.45 -20.88
CA GLU A 152 -7.89 4.12 -22.28
C GLU A 152 -9.11 4.89 -22.77
N SER A 153 -10.21 4.88 -22.03
CA SER A 153 -11.45 5.57 -22.43
C SER A 153 -11.29 7.08 -22.62
N LYS A 154 -10.35 7.71 -21.88
CA LYS A 154 -10.06 9.15 -21.98
C LYS A 154 -9.15 9.50 -23.16
N LYS A 155 -8.40 8.54 -23.74
CA LYS A 155 -7.63 8.77 -24.96
C LYS A 155 -8.54 8.94 -26.18
N ASP A 156 -9.60 8.15 -26.26
CA ASP A 156 -10.55 8.18 -27.39
C ASP A 156 -11.39 9.46 -27.45
N GLY A 157 -11.56 10.14 -26.31
CA GLY A 157 -12.29 11.41 -26.22
C GLY A 157 -11.49 12.64 -26.64
N GLN A 158 -10.16 12.56 -26.76
CA GLN A 158 -9.28 13.70 -27.10
C GLN A 158 -8.82 13.72 -28.56
N SER A 159 -9.13 12.70 -29.37
CA SER A 159 -8.75 12.67 -30.79
C SER A 159 -9.73 13.41 -31.72
N LYS A 160 -10.71 14.15 -31.19
CA LYS A 160 -11.74 14.86 -31.96
C LYS A 160 -11.78 16.38 -31.72
N GLY A 161 -10.68 16.97 -31.26
CA GLY A 161 -10.56 18.42 -31.02
C GLY A 161 -9.62 19.07 -32.02
#